data_AF-A0A914TQ87-F1
#
_entry.id   AF-A0A914TQ87-F1
#
_cell.length_a   1.000
_cell.length_b   1.000
_cell.length_c   1.000
_cell.angle_alpha   90.00
_cell.angle_beta   90.00
_cell.angle_gamma   90.00
#
_symmetry.space_group_name_H-M   'P 1'
#
loop_
_entity.id
_entity.type
_entity.pdbx_description
1 polymer ?
#
loop_
_entity_poly.entity_id
_entity_poly.type
_entity_poly.pdbx_seq_one_letter_code
_entity_poly.pdbx_strand_id
1 'polypeptide(L)'
;MKIFQPSFSNVLNKYFLRCFLVGINIAGRQFHEFGGSSSLFRERGSYFYATNDKTAIIRLWQKFGQFKIEAPSKVGARIGQYFISATEITMNVRKSNVQVFNDIMSYSKDSTGNLFCFSDGVGTISPDFAAQISSGLQLSYIPSAFQIRYAGYKGMVFIDKEDHCQDRQLFGNGGKYLLCFRKSQQKFVVENNDEYLDFDVVNFSTPTPANLFPVFTAMLDFLAYCGNTRKKLHERLRQLQYQRFLEIIKPLAINVQFIKTLKTLPQYFPISAIDDKFLIEEPFLRSLIEAKAVSNAKLMMRKWQLQLPMSLARAVFGIMDPTVFPSRGFRPHPDEIGGGDLDGDTYIIFWDPDLIPNWEALPADYTAPSVEHIEKVDLHNLQDKHPHFRVQYAKENNLEQISTCHLAHLVTHQPFHKDCTKIAKKGEIALNFSKSGLAAEPLEEQEKPGYWPKFMIKSHEPAFTNSHILSYFHERATSFYYLIQNADMAAMNQTVFTYKMPYIKPEKMDLVILFQG
;
A
#
# COMPACT_ATOMS: atom_id res chain seq x y z
N MET A 1 44.55 -9.75 -16.90
CA MET A 1 43.69 -8.72 -17.50
C MET A 1 42.53 -8.44 -16.54
N LYS A 2 42.64 -7.46 -15.64
CA LYS A 2 41.52 -7.02 -14.79
C LYS A 2 40.62 -6.16 -15.66
N ILE A 3 39.51 -6.71 -16.12
CA ILE A 3 38.46 -5.93 -16.79
C ILE A 3 37.93 -4.97 -15.73
N PHE A 4 38.14 -3.67 -15.92
CA PHE A 4 37.53 -2.63 -15.10
C PHE A 4 36.01 -2.83 -15.15
N GLN A 5 35.41 -3.37 -14.08
CA GLN A 5 33.98 -3.26 -13.90
C GLN A 5 33.70 -1.81 -13.48
N PRO A 6 33.05 -0.99 -14.33
CA PRO A 6 32.64 0.34 -13.89
C PRO A 6 31.75 0.18 -12.66
N SER A 7 31.99 1.01 -11.63
CA SER A 7 31.09 1.05 -10.48
C SER A 7 29.65 1.28 -10.98
N PHE A 8 28.66 0.70 -10.30
CA PHE A 8 27.25 0.89 -10.65
C PHE A 8 26.88 2.37 -10.80
N SER A 9 27.47 3.23 -9.96
CA SER A 9 27.33 4.69 -10.04
C SER A 9 27.86 5.28 -11.36
N ASN A 10 28.98 4.78 -11.88
CA ASN A 10 29.55 5.21 -13.17
C ASN A 10 28.68 4.79 -14.34
N VAL A 11 28.05 3.61 -14.28
CA VAL A 11 27.09 3.16 -15.32
C VAL A 11 25.85 4.04 -15.33
N LEU A 12 25.28 4.32 -14.15
CA LEU A 12 24.10 5.18 -14.01
C LEU A 12 24.37 6.60 -14.53
N ASN A 13 25.48 7.21 -14.13
CA ASN A 13 25.83 8.55 -14.60
C ASN A 13 26.18 8.59 -16.09
N LYS A 14 26.95 7.62 -16.60
CA LYS A 14 27.44 7.67 -17.98
C LYS A 14 26.36 7.36 -19.01
N TYR A 15 25.47 6.41 -18.70
CA TYR A 15 24.50 5.92 -19.67
C TYR A 15 23.10 6.45 -19.39
N PHE A 16 22.57 6.28 -18.18
CA PHE A 16 21.17 6.65 -17.89
C PHE A 16 20.96 8.16 -17.89
N LEU A 17 21.84 8.93 -17.21
CA LEU A 17 21.74 10.38 -17.23
C LEU A 17 21.85 10.94 -18.66
N ARG A 18 22.77 10.39 -19.46
CA ARG A 18 22.91 10.77 -20.88
C ARG A 18 21.65 10.45 -21.67
N CYS A 19 21.07 9.26 -21.50
CA CYS A 19 19.82 8.88 -22.14
C CYS A 19 18.66 9.82 -21.77
N PHE A 20 18.57 10.25 -20.51
CA PHE A 20 17.52 11.17 -20.08
C PHE A 20 17.74 12.60 -20.61
N LEU A 21 18.99 13.11 -20.58
CA LEU A 21 19.30 14.47 -21.00
C LEU A 21 19.30 14.66 -22.52
N VAL A 22 19.91 13.71 -23.25
CA VAL A 22 20.13 13.78 -24.71
C VAL A 22 19.02 13.05 -25.48
N GLY A 23 18.42 12.03 -24.89
CA GLY A 23 17.48 11.14 -25.56
C GLY A 23 18.12 9.91 -26.18
N ILE A 24 17.30 9.09 -26.82
CA ILE A 24 17.66 7.82 -27.45
C ILE A 24 17.18 7.85 -28.91
N ASN A 25 18.03 7.44 -29.85
CA ASN A 25 17.63 7.27 -31.24
C ASN A 25 17.27 5.80 -31.50
N ILE A 26 16.03 5.55 -31.92
CA ILE A 26 15.53 4.22 -32.26
C ILE A 26 14.93 4.31 -33.66
N ALA A 27 15.45 3.51 -34.59
CA ALA A 27 14.97 3.45 -35.98
C ALA A 27 14.87 4.83 -36.67
N GLY A 28 15.84 5.71 -36.41
CA GLY A 28 15.89 7.05 -37.01
C GLY A 28 14.96 8.08 -36.37
N ARG A 29 14.24 7.73 -35.31
CA ARG A 29 13.41 8.64 -34.52
C ARG A 29 14.11 8.99 -33.21
N GLN A 30 14.13 10.28 -32.89
CA GLN A 30 14.68 10.77 -31.63
C GLN A 30 13.61 10.75 -30.53
N PHE A 31 13.95 10.16 -29.39
CA PHE A 31 13.08 10.02 -28.22
C PHE A 31 13.70 10.73 -27.02
N HIS A 32 12.95 11.63 -26.39
CA HIS A 32 13.39 12.38 -25.20
C HIS A 32 12.55 11.98 -23.98
N GLU A 33 13.14 12.05 -22.78
CA GLU A 33 12.40 11.69 -21.55
C GLU A 33 11.20 12.64 -21.34
N PHE A 34 10.05 12.04 -21.06
CA PHE A 34 8.78 12.76 -20.89
C PHE A 34 8.23 12.67 -19.47
N GLY A 35 8.64 11.66 -18.70
CA GLY A 35 8.25 11.47 -17.30
C GLY A 35 7.72 10.06 -17.03
N GLY A 36 7.01 9.89 -15.92
CA GLY A 36 6.39 8.60 -15.58
C GLY A 36 5.59 8.67 -14.29
N SER A 37 4.74 7.68 -14.08
CA SER A 37 4.00 7.52 -12.82
C SER A 37 4.94 7.18 -11.67
N SER A 38 4.52 7.42 -10.42
CA SER A 38 5.31 7.04 -9.23
C SER A 38 5.62 5.55 -9.17
N SER A 39 4.73 4.69 -9.68
CA SER A 39 4.97 3.24 -9.76
C SER A 39 6.04 2.91 -10.80
N LEU A 40 5.95 3.48 -12.00
CA LEU A 40 6.97 3.29 -13.03
C LEU A 40 8.33 3.81 -12.57
N PHE A 41 8.34 4.92 -11.81
CA PHE A 41 9.54 5.46 -11.19
C PHE A 41 10.19 4.47 -10.21
N ARG A 42 9.40 3.79 -9.35
CA ARG A 42 9.89 2.73 -8.46
C ARG A 42 10.46 1.53 -9.22
N GLU A 43 9.86 1.18 -10.35
CA GLU A 43 10.33 0.12 -11.27
C GLU A 43 11.52 0.54 -12.13
N ARG A 44 12.05 1.76 -11.94
CA ARG A 44 13.16 2.33 -12.72
C ARG A 44 12.83 2.51 -14.22
N GLY A 45 11.54 2.60 -14.56
CA GLY A 45 11.05 2.85 -15.92
C GLY A 45 10.75 4.33 -16.19
N SER A 46 10.65 4.72 -17.47
CA SER A 46 10.26 6.06 -17.89
C SER A 46 9.57 6.03 -19.25
N TYR A 47 8.66 6.98 -19.49
CA TYR A 47 8.12 7.25 -20.82
C TYR A 47 9.03 8.22 -21.57
N PHE A 48 9.19 7.95 -22.86
CA PHE A 48 9.89 8.82 -23.79
C PHE A 48 8.93 9.30 -24.88
N TYR A 49 9.08 10.55 -25.28
CA TYR A 49 8.30 11.19 -26.34
C TYR A 49 9.15 11.35 -27.60
N ALA A 50 8.60 10.94 -28.74
CA ALA A 50 9.26 11.04 -30.04
C ALA A 50 9.19 12.48 -30.56
N THR A 51 10.31 13.20 -30.58
CA THR A 51 10.39 14.57 -31.09
C THR A 51 11.83 14.90 -31.48
N ASN A 52 11.99 15.74 -32.51
CA ASN A 52 13.28 16.35 -32.86
C ASN A 52 13.50 17.69 -32.13
N ASP A 53 12.45 18.24 -31.53
CA ASP A 53 12.47 19.48 -30.73
C ASP A 53 12.16 19.14 -29.27
N LYS A 54 13.18 19.15 -28.42
CA LYS A 54 13.06 18.85 -26.99
C LYS A 54 12.11 19.84 -26.28
N THR A 55 12.01 21.08 -26.77
CA THR A 55 11.11 22.11 -26.18
C THR A 55 9.63 21.78 -26.39
N ALA A 56 9.29 20.89 -27.32
CA ALA A 56 7.92 20.42 -27.51
C ALA A 56 7.37 19.73 -26.25
N ILE A 57 8.22 19.08 -25.46
CA ILE A 57 7.83 18.44 -24.19
C ILE A 57 7.41 19.48 -23.16
N ILE A 58 8.14 20.59 -23.04
CA ILE A 58 7.79 21.69 -22.14
C ILE A 58 6.41 22.25 -22.53
N ARG A 59 6.16 22.43 -23.83
CA ARG A 59 4.85 22.86 -24.35
C ARG A 59 3.74 21.85 -24.04
N LEU A 60 4.03 20.55 -24.05
CA LEU A 60 3.07 19.52 -23.65
C LEU A 60 2.77 19.58 -22.14
N TRP A 61 3.78 19.71 -21.30
CA TRP A 61 3.58 19.87 -19.85
C TRP A 61 2.82 21.15 -19.51
N GLN A 62 3.02 22.24 -20.25
CA GLN A 62 2.25 23.47 -20.09
C GLN A 62 0.75 23.27 -20.39
N LYS A 63 0.39 22.32 -21.28
CA LYS A 63 -1.02 21.96 -21.52
C LYS A 63 -1.64 21.15 -20.39
N PHE A 64 -0.84 20.48 -19.57
CA PHE A 64 -1.34 19.74 -18.41
C PHE A 64 -1.85 20.71 -17.35
N GLY A 65 -1.13 21.79 -17.07
CA GLY A 65 -1.60 22.82 -16.16
C GLY A 65 -0.48 23.69 -15.63
N GLN A 66 -0.81 24.49 -14.63
CA GLN A 66 0.12 25.35 -13.91
C GLN A 66 0.66 24.63 -12.68
N PHE A 67 1.97 24.45 -12.66
CA PHE A 67 2.70 23.79 -11.59
C PHE A 67 3.46 24.84 -10.76
N LYS A 68 3.46 24.67 -9.44
CA LYS A 68 4.21 25.53 -8.52
C LYS A 68 5.70 25.24 -8.62
N ILE A 69 6.51 26.26 -8.33
CA ILE A 69 7.97 26.14 -8.19
C ILE A 69 8.28 25.33 -6.93
N GLU A 70 8.79 24.12 -7.11
CA GLU A 70 9.04 23.14 -6.05
C GLU A 70 10.24 22.24 -6.41
N ALA A 71 10.58 21.28 -5.55
CA ALA A 71 11.62 20.30 -5.84
C ALA A 71 11.33 19.50 -7.14
N PRO A 72 12.36 19.11 -7.93
CA PRO A 72 12.20 18.34 -9.15
C PRO A 72 11.40 17.05 -8.97
N SER A 73 11.61 16.37 -7.84
CA SER A 73 10.86 15.18 -7.42
C SER A 73 9.35 15.43 -7.36
N LYS A 74 8.95 16.54 -6.74
CA LYS A 74 7.55 16.92 -6.53
C LYS A 74 6.89 17.39 -7.82
N VAL A 75 7.57 18.22 -8.62
CA VAL A 75 7.07 18.63 -9.94
C VAL A 75 6.94 17.42 -10.87
N GLY A 76 7.95 16.55 -10.92
CA GLY A 76 7.92 15.30 -11.67
C GLY A 76 6.77 14.38 -11.25
N ALA A 77 6.52 14.23 -9.94
CA ALA A 77 5.40 13.45 -9.42
C ALA A 77 4.03 14.03 -9.82
N ARG A 78 3.89 15.36 -9.93
CA ARG A 78 2.66 16.03 -10.38
C ARG A 78 2.38 15.75 -11.86
N ILE A 79 3.40 15.87 -12.72
CA ILE A 79 3.31 15.48 -14.13
C ILE A 79 3.02 13.98 -14.24
N GLY A 80 3.62 13.17 -13.35
CA GLY A 80 3.40 11.74 -13.19
C GLY A 80 1.93 11.33 -13.06
N GLN A 81 1.06 12.23 -12.60
CA GLN A 81 -0.37 11.96 -12.43
C GLN A 81 -1.13 11.80 -13.75
N TYR A 82 -0.59 12.28 -14.87
CA TYR A 82 -1.17 12.07 -16.21
C TYR A 82 -0.87 10.69 -16.80
N PHE A 83 0.09 9.97 -16.22
CA PHE A 83 0.47 8.63 -16.68
C PHE A 83 -0.31 7.55 -15.92
N ILE A 84 -1.64 7.67 -15.92
CA ILE A 84 -2.51 6.72 -15.25
C ILE A 84 -2.44 5.40 -16.03
N SER A 85 -1.94 4.35 -15.38
CA SER A 85 -1.82 3.02 -15.97
C SER A 85 -3.09 2.19 -15.84
N ALA A 86 -4.00 2.56 -14.93
CA ALA A 86 -5.25 1.86 -14.67
C ALA A 86 -6.33 2.84 -14.18
N THR A 87 -7.47 2.85 -14.86
CA THR A 87 -8.71 3.54 -14.50
C THR A 87 -9.83 2.53 -14.58
N GLU A 88 -10.67 2.44 -13.54
CA GLU A 88 -11.82 1.54 -13.48
C GLU A 88 -12.97 2.08 -14.34
N ILE A 89 -13.24 3.39 -14.25
CA ILE A 89 -14.22 4.09 -15.07
C ILE A 89 -13.90 5.58 -15.16
N THR A 90 -14.22 6.20 -16.30
CA THR A 90 -14.17 7.64 -16.50
C THR A 90 -15.60 8.18 -16.65
N MET A 91 -15.95 9.15 -15.81
CA MET A 91 -17.21 9.89 -15.88
C MET A 91 -16.93 11.32 -16.35
N ASN A 92 -17.91 11.95 -17.00
CA ASN A 92 -17.77 13.33 -17.45
C ASN A 92 -18.55 14.26 -16.50
N VAL A 93 -17.85 15.18 -15.84
CA VAL A 93 -18.41 16.03 -14.78
C VAL A 93 -18.29 17.50 -15.16
N ARG A 94 -19.43 18.20 -15.13
CA ARG A 94 -19.50 19.64 -15.35
C ARG A 94 -18.79 20.39 -14.22
N LYS A 95 -17.93 21.36 -14.57
CA LYS A 95 -17.18 22.16 -13.58
C LYS A 95 -18.07 22.84 -12.54
N SER A 96 -19.25 23.33 -12.96
CA SER A 96 -20.20 24.00 -12.07
C SER A 96 -20.79 23.10 -10.98
N ASN A 97 -20.64 21.78 -11.13
CA ASN A 97 -21.12 20.77 -10.19
C ASN A 97 -20.03 20.37 -9.19
N VAL A 98 -18.88 21.02 -9.21
CA VAL A 98 -17.78 20.79 -8.26
C VAL A 98 -17.61 22.01 -7.37
N GLN A 99 -17.51 21.79 -6.06
CA GLN A 99 -17.18 22.82 -5.08
C GLN A 99 -15.83 22.51 -4.43
N VAL A 100 -15.07 23.55 -4.08
CA VAL A 100 -13.80 23.40 -3.36
C VAL A 100 -13.88 24.16 -2.05
N PHE A 101 -13.46 23.52 -0.97
CA PHE A 101 -13.45 24.07 0.38
C PHE A 101 -12.03 24.10 0.96
N ASN A 102 -11.86 24.90 2.01
CA ASN A 102 -10.66 24.81 2.84
C ASN A 102 -10.59 23.43 3.52
N ASP A 103 -9.38 22.99 3.81
CA ASP A 103 -9.15 21.82 4.64
C ASP A 103 -9.67 22.02 6.08
N ILE A 104 -10.06 20.92 6.71
CA ILE A 104 -10.47 20.87 8.11
C ILE A 104 -9.19 20.76 8.95
N MET A 105 -8.89 21.82 9.70
CA MET A 105 -7.64 21.91 10.48
C MET A 105 -7.89 21.60 11.96
N SER A 106 -6.87 21.06 12.61
CA SER A 106 -6.79 20.93 14.06
C SER A 106 -6.62 22.28 14.75
N TYR A 107 -6.86 22.31 16.06
CA TYR A 107 -6.43 23.40 16.95
C TYR A 107 -5.00 23.23 17.46
N SER A 108 -4.42 22.04 17.33
CA SER A 108 -3.04 21.75 17.75
C SER A 108 -2.06 21.85 16.59
N LYS A 109 -0.76 21.93 16.93
CA LYS A 109 0.34 22.14 15.98
C LYS A 109 1.36 21.02 16.04
N ASP A 110 1.98 20.77 14.90
CA ASP A 110 3.16 19.91 14.77
C ASP A 110 4.42 20.59 15.36
N SER A 111 5.57 19.91 15.29
CA SER A 111 6.82 20.44 15.84
C SER A 111 7.39 21.64 15.06
N THR A 112 6.87 21.91 13.87
CA THR A 112 7.17 23.11 13.07
C THR A 112 6.20 24.27 13.29
N GLY A 113 5.13 24.05 14.07
CA GLY A 113 4.11 25.06 14.37
C GLY A 113 2.96 25.14 13.36
N ASN A 114 2.86 24.19 12.42
CA ASN A 114 1.74 24.09 11.48
C ASN A 114 0.58 23.31 12.10
N LEU A 115 -0.66 23.71 11.78
CA LEU A 115 -1.84 22.98 12.24
C LEU A 115 -1.95 21.65 11.51
N PHE A 116 -2.31 20.58 12.23
CA PHE A 116 -2.61 19.30 11.59
C PHE A 116 -3.86 19.38 10.70
N CYS A 117 -3.89 18.61 9.61
CA CYS A 117 -5.00 18.56 8.67
C CYS A 117 -5.81 17.26 8.83
N PHE A 118 -7.10 17.37 9.14
CA PHE A 118 -8.02 16.22 9.27
C PHE A 118 -8.58 15.75 7.93
N SER A 119 -8.52 16.59 6.89
CA SER A 119 -9.10 16.30 5.58
C SER A 119 -8.04 16.18 4.48
N ASP A 120 -6.78 15.89 4.82
CA ASP A 120 -5.69 15.87 3.84
C ASP A 120 -5.93 14.78 2.80
N GLY A 121 -6.24 15.19 1.57
CA GLY A 121 -6.45 14.27 0.46
C GLY A 121 -7.87 13.72 0.33
N VAL A 122 -8.85 14.12 1.15
CA VAL A 122 -10.21 13.57 1.10
C VAL A 122 -11.31 14.62 1.00
N GLY A 123 -12.28 14.37 0.12
CA GLY A 123 -13.49 15.18 -0.08
C GLY A 123 -14.76 14.34 0.00
N THR A 124 -15.90 14.91 -0.38
CA THR A 124 -17.20 14.23 -0.35
C THR A 124 -17.81 14.11 -1.75
N ILE A 125 -18.58 13.03 -1.96
CA ILE A 125 -19.31 12.75 -3.21
C ILE A 125 -20.80 12.58 -2.90
N SER A 126 -21.65 13.11 -3.78
CA SER A 126 -23.10 12.94 -3.64
C SER A 126 -23.50 11.46 -3.78
N PRO A 127 -24.50 10.98 -3.01
CA PRO A 127 -25.00 9.60 -3.12
C PRO A 127 -25.47 9.25 -4.53
N ASP A 128 -26.12 10.18 -5.22
CA ASP A 128 -26.66 9.96 -6.57
C ASP A 128 -25.53 9.77 -7.60
N PHE A 129 -24.47 10.57 -7.51
CA PHE A 129 -23.32 10.40 -8.40
C PHE A 129 -22.55 9.11 -8.10
N ALA A 130 -22.41 8.73 -6.83
CA ALA A 130 -21.85 7.44 -6.45
C ALA A 130 -22.68 6.25 -6.99
N ALA A 131 -24.01 6.36 -7.00
CA ALA A 131 -24.90 5.36 -7.59
C ALA A 131 -24.74 5.26 -9.12
N GLN A 132 -24.52 6.39 -9.81
CA GLN A 132 -24.21 6.41 -11.25
C GLN A 132 -22.88 5.71 -11.54
N ILE A 133 -21.84 6.00 -10.75
CA ILE A 133 -20.53 5.32 -10.87
C ILE A 133 -20.69 3.82 -10.64
N SER A 134 -21.39 3.41 -9.58
CA SER A 134 -21.67 2.00 -9.28
C SER A 134 -22.39 1.29 -10.43
N SER A 135 -23.37 1.96 -11.04
CA SER A 135 -24.10 1.43 -12.22
C SER A 135 -23.18 1.30 -13.43
N GLY A 136 -22.31 2.30 -13.68
CA GLY A 136 -21.33 2.25 -14.77
C GLY A 136 -20.29 1.14 -14.60
N LEU A 137 -19.88 0.88 -13.36
CA LEU A 137 -19.02 -0.25 -12.99
C LEU A 137 -19.75 -1.61 -12.91
N GLN A 138 -21.07 -1.63 -13.10
CA GLN A 138 -21.92 -2.82 -13.01
C GLN A 138 -21.82 -3.53 -11.66
N LEU A 139 -21.69 -2.76 -10.57
CA LEU A 139 -21.59 -3.30 -9.22
C LEU A 139 -22.98 -3.61 -8.64
N SER A 140 -23.06 -4.67 -7.82
CA SER A 140 -24.27 -5.02 -7.07
C SER A 140 -24.49 -4.17 -5.81
N TYR A 141 -23.57 -3.25 -5.52
CA TYR A 141 -23.61 -2.36 -4.36
C TYR A 141 -22.99 -1.00 -4.73
N ILE A 142 -23.32 0.03 -3.93
CA ILE A 142 -22.72 1.35 -4.06
C ILE A 142 -21.50 1.43 -3.13
N PRO A 143 -20.27 1.61 -3.65
CA PRO A 143 -19.09 1.83 -2.82
C PRO A 143 -19.25 3.08 -1.93
N SER A 144 -18.75 3.01 -0.70
CA SER A 144 -18.78 4.15 0.23
C SER A 144 -17.70 5.19 -0.06
N ALA A 145 -16.59 4.78 -0.70
CA ALA A 145 -15.47 5.63 -1.04
C ALA A 145 -14.84 5.27 -2.39
N PHE A 146 -14.25 6.26 -3.04
CA PHE A 146 -13.60 6.16 -4.35
C PHE A 146 -12.26 6.90 -4.31
N GLN A 147 -11.22 6.28 -4.85
CA GLN A 147 -9.95 6.94 -5.15
C GLN A 147 -10.02 7.53 -6.55
N ILE A 148 -9.73 8.82 -6.68
CA ILE A 148 -10.06 9.57 -7.89
C ILE A 148 -8.90 10.39 -8.46
N ARG A 149 -9.02 10.73 -9.74
CA ARG A 149 -8.27 11.79 -10.41
C ARG A 149 -9.25 12.68 -11.16
N TYR A 150 -9.10 14.00 -11.02
CA TYR A 150 -9.96 14.97 -11.69
C TYR A 150 -9.20 16.28 -11.90
N ALA A 151 -8.79 16.63 -13.12
CA ALA A 151 -8.20 17.92 -13.48
C ALA A 151 -7.23 18.55 -12.43
N GLY A 152 -6.21 17.79 -12.03
CA GLY A 152 -5.20 18.22 -11.03
C GLY A 152 -5.57 17.94 -9.57
N TYR A 153 -6.78 17.46 -9.31
CA TYR A 153 -7.21 16.91 -8.03
C TYR A 153 -6.86 15.42 -7.94
N LYS A 154 -6.32 15.05 -6.78
CA LYS A 154 -5.90 13.70 -6.43
C LYS A 154 -6.33 13.42 -4.99
N GLY A 155 -6.95 12.26 -4.77
CA GLY A 155 -7.23 11.78 -3.43
C GLY A 155 -8.42 10.84 -3.36
N MET A 156 -9.11 10.84 -2.23
CA MET A 156 -10.33 10.09 -1.98
C MET A 156 -11.57 10.99 -1.99
N VAL A 157 -12.72 10.43 -2.38
CA VAL A 157 -14.03 11.01 -2.09
C VAL A 157 -14.93 9.94 -1.48
N PHE A 158 -15.73 10.32 -0.49
CA PHE A 158 -16.62 9.38 0.21
C PHE A 158 -18.04 9.94 0.37
N ILE A 159 -18.99 9.03 0.57
CA ILE A 159 -20.38 9.38 0.84
C ILE A 159 -20.53 9.70 2.33
N ASP A 160 -20.67 10.99 2.65
CA ASP A 160 -20.85 11.44 4.02
C ASP A 160 -22.31 11.33 4.47
N LYS A 161 -22.69 10.14 4.96
CA LYS A 161 -24.08 9.82 5.31
C LYS A 161 -24.63 10.63 6.49
N GLU A 162 -23.79 10.98 7.45
CA GLU A 162 -24.21 11.69 8.67
C GLU A 162 -23.83 13.18 8.65
N ASP A 163 -23.37 13.71 7.51
CA ASP A 163 -23.03 15.12 7.33
C ASP A 163 -21.92 15.64 8.26
N HIS A 164 -20.91 14.81 8.54
CA HIS A 164 -19.77 15.18 9.40
C HIS A 164 -18.99 16.38 8.86
N CYS A 165 -18.96 16.52 7.54
CA CYS A 165 -18.29 17.58 6.80
C CYS A 165 -19.17 18.82 6.61
N GLN A 166 -20.47 18.76 6.94
CA GLN A 166 -21.46 19.81 6.66
C GLN A 166 -21.66 20.08 5.15
N ASP A 167 -21.25 19.15 4.29
CA ASP A 167 -21.39 19.26 2.84
C ASP A 167 -22.73 18.67 2.35
N ARG A 168 -23.45 17.88 3.15
CA ARG A 168 -24.63 17.11 2.70
C ARG A 168 -25.74 17.99 2.18
N GLN A 169 -25.93 19.18 2.77
CA GLN A 169 -26.94 20.15 2.31
C GLN A 169 -26.66 20.68 0.89
N LEU A 170 -25.46 20.50 0.39
CA LEU A 170 -25.04 20.86 -0.97
C LEU A 170 -25.44 19.78 -2.00
N PHE A 171 -25.84 18.60 -1.52
CA PHE A 171 -26.25 17.43 -2.31
C PHE A 171 -27.77 17.17 -2.15
N GLY A 172 -28.49 16.91 -3.24
CA GLY A 172 -29.94 16.61 -3.21
C GLY A 172 -30.83 17.78 -2.79
N ASN A 173 -32.17 17.65 -2.90
CA ASN A 173 -33.17 18.70 -2.56
C ASN A 173 -32.86 20.11 -3.12
N GLY A 174 -32.35 20.20 -4.35
CA GLY A 174 -31.94 21.47 -4.97
C GLY A 174 -30.45 21.80 -4.83
N GLY A 175 -29.66 20.91 -4.21
CA GLY A 175 -28.21 20.95 -4.19
C GLY A 175 -27.62 20.91 -5.61
N LYS A 176 -26.67 21.81 -5.89
CA LYS A 176 -26.07 22.02 -7.21
C LYS A 176 -24.88 21.09 -7.49
N TYR A 177 -24.24 20.58 -6.45
CA TYR A 177 -22.93 19.95 -6.55
C TYR A 177 -23.04 18.43 -6.57
N LEU A 178 -22.09 17.78 -7.24
CA LEU A 178 -21.89 16.33 -7.24
C LEU A 178 -20.67 15.93 -6.39
N LEU A 179 -19.71 16.85 -6.27
CA LEU A 179 -18.42 16.66 -5.61
C LEU A 179 -18.04 17.90 -4.81
N CYS A 180 -17.52 17.68 -3.60
CA CYS A 180 -16.91 18.72 -2.78
C CYS A 180 -15.47 18.31 -2.46
N PHE A 181 -14.50 19.00 -3.06
CA PHE A 181 -13.07 18.77 -2.82
C PHE A 181 -12.53 19.67 -1.70
N ARG A 182 -11.38 19.28 -1.14
CA ARG A 182 -10.57 20.10 -0.23
C ARG A 182 -9.32 20.64 -0.92
N LYS A 183 -8.77 21.74 -0.41
CA LYS A 183 -7.57 22.38 -0.97
C LYS A 183 -6.37 21.44 -1.05
N SER A 184 -6.17 20.58 -0.05
CA SER A 184 -5.13 19.54 -0.06
C SER A 184 -5.21 18.58 -1.26
N GLN A 185 -6.40 18.35 -1.82
CA GLN A 185 -6.59 17.47 -2.99
C GLN A 185 -6.10 18.12 -4.28
N GLN A 186 -6.16 19.46 -4.39
CA GLN A 186 -5.69 20.18 -5.56
C GLN A 186 -4.17 20.22 -5.59
N LYS A 187 -3.56 19.34 -6.39
CA LYS A 187 -2.11 19.32 -6.52
C LYS A 187 -1.71 20.48 -7.43
N PHE A 188 -2.22 20.56 -8.65
CA PHE A 188 -1.90 21.65 -9.59
C PHE A 188 -3.16 22.22 -10.22
N VAL A 189 -3.06 23.40 -10.82
CA VAL A 189 -4.21 24.09 -11.41
C VAL A 189 -4.28 23.76 -12.89
N VAL A 190 -5.46 23.37 -13.37
CA VAL A 190 -5.69 23.12 -14.80
C VAL A 190 -6.54 24.24 -15.37
N GLU A 191 -5.96 25.03 -16.26
CA GLU A 191 -6.69 26.03 -17.05
C GLU A 191 -7.27 25.35 -18.29
N ASN A 192 -8.46 24.76 -18.13
CA ASN A 192 -9.22 24.24 -19.25
C ASN A 192 -10.46 25.13 -19.46
N ASN A 193 -10.84 25.41 -20.71
CA ASN A 193 -12.07 26.12 -21.06
C ASN A 193 -13.27 25.18 -21.23
N ASP A 194 -13.04 23.87 -21.28
CA ASP A 194 -14.11 22.88 -21.43
C ASP A 194 -15.08 22.94 -20.26
N GLU A 195 -16.37 22.95 -20.54
CA GLU A 195 -17.41 23.00 -19.52
C GLU A 195 -17.43 21.71 -18.66
N TYR A 196 -17.07 20.59 -19.28
CA TYR A 196 -17.00 19.28 -18.67
C TYR A 196 -15.57 18.75 -18.64
N LEU A 197 -15.25 17.99 -17.61
CA LEU A 197 -13.94 17.38 -17.41
C LEU A 197 -14.08 15.92 -17.02
N ASP A 198 -13.07 15.15 -17.37
CA ASP A 198 -12.99 13.74 -17.02
C ASP A 198 -12.71 13.55 -15.52
N PHE A 199 -13.53 12.72 -14.91
CA PHE A 199 -13.45 12.26 -13.53
C PHE A 199 -13.16 10.76 -13.56
N ASP A 200 -11.90 10.43 -13.27
CA ASP A 200 -11.42 9.05 -13.30
C ASP A 200 -11.52 8.44 -11.91
N VAL A 201 -12.17 7.28 -11.83
CA VAL A 201 -12.13 6.41 -10.66
C VAL A 201 -10.97 5.43 -10.84
N VAL A 202 -9.97 5.54 -9.99
CA VAL A 202 -8.76 4.70 -10.00
C VAL A 202 -8.97 3.44 -9.16
N ASN A 203 -9.71 3.55 -8.06
CA ASN A 203 -10.03 2.44 -7.16
C ASN A 203 -11.29 2.78 -6.35
N PHE A 204 -11.91 1.79 -5.70
CA PHE A 204 -13.12 2.00 -4.91
C PHE A 204 -13.22 1.00 -3.75
N SER A 205 -13.98 1.38 -2.72
CA SER A 205 -14.13 0.59 -1.50
C SER A 205 -14.74 -0.79 -1.78
N THR A 206 -14.08 -1.83 -1.29
CA THR A 206 -14.49 -3.23 -1.37
C THR A 206 -14.30 -3.92 -0.01
N PRO A 207 -15.01 -5.03 0.29
CA PRO A 207 -14.80 -5.80 1.52
C PRO A 207 -13.43 -6.53 1.51
N THR A 208 -12.37 -5.79 1.83
CA THR A 208 -10.99 -6.31 1.73
C THR A 208 -10.56 -7.02 3.02
N PRO A 209 -10.04 -8.26 2.94
CA PRO A 209 -9.53 -8.96 4.11
C PRO A 209 -8.25 -8.30 4.65
N ALA A 210 -8.14 -8.19 5.96
CA ALA A 210 -6.93 -7.72 6.63
C ALA A 210 -5.88 -8.83 6.73
N ASN A 211 -4.60 -8.46 6.61
CA ASN A 211 -3.47 -9.37 6.80
C ASN A 211 -2.48 -8.78 7.80
N LEU A 212 -2.03 -9.57 8.78
CA LEU A 212 -0.90 -9.22 9.64
C LEU A 212 0.41 -9.57 8.95
N PHE A 213 1.32 -8.60 8.91
CA PHE A 213 2.67 -8.69 8.37
C PHE A 213 3.71 -8.76 9.51
N PRO A 214 4.96 -9.22 9.25
CA PRO A 214 5.94 -9.48 10.30
C PRO A 214 6.16 -8.30 11.24
N VAL A 215 6.22 -7.08 10.70
CA VAL A 215 6.41 -5.84 11.45
C VAL A 215 5.27 -5.63 12.44
N PHE A 216 4.01 -5.70 11.99
CA PHE A 216 2.84 -5.56 12.87
C PHE A 216 2.80 -6.63 13.96
N THR A 217 3.23 -7.85 13.63
CA THR A 217 3.19 -8.95 14.58
C THR A 217 4.26 -8.82 15.64
N ALA A 218 5.44 -8.34 15.27
CA ALA A 218 6.48 -8.00 16.24
C ALA A 218 6.06 -6.80 17.11
N MET A 219 5.36 -5.81 16.56
CA MET A 219 4.77 -4.72 17.35
C MET A 219 3.71 -5.24 18.32
N LEU A 220 2.74 -6.05 17.88
CA LEU A 220 1.72 -6.62 18.75
C LEU A 220 2.32 -7.51 19.85
N ASP A 221 3.33 -8.32 19.53
CA ASP A 221 4.06 -9.13 20.51
C ASP A 221 4.72 -8.27 21.59
N PHE A 222 5.29 -7.13 21.19
CA PHE A 222 5.86 -6.16 22.12
C PHE A 222 4.79 -5.48 22.97
N LEU A 223 3.70 -4.98 22.37
CA LEU A 223 2.62 -4.30 23.09
C LEU A 223 1.90 -5.24 24.08
N ALA A 224 1.90 -6.55 23.82
CA ALA A 224 1.32 -7.56 24.70
C ALA A 224 2.24 -8.02 25.84
N TYR A 225 3.33 -7.31 26.16
CA TYR A 225 4.40 -7.74 27.08
C TYR A 225 3.94 -8.35 28.42
N CYS A 226 2.79 -7.92 28.96
CA CYS A 226 2.21 -8.51 30.17
C CYS A 226 1.84 -9.99 29.99
N GLY A 227 2.41 -10.87 30.82
CA GLY A 227 2.44 -12.32 30.60
C GLY A 227 1.13 -12.99 30.15
N ASN A 228 -0.02 -12.68 30.77
CA ASN A 228 -1.30 -13.27 30.36
C ASN A 228 -1.79 -12.76 29.00
N THR A 229 -1.60 -11.48 28.70
CA THR A 229 -1.95 -10.87 27.40
C THR A 229 -1.09 -11.47 26.29
N ARG A 230 0.23 -11.58 26.49
CA ARG A 230 1.14 -12.19 25.51
C ARG A 230 0.78 -13.64 25.20
N LYS A 231 0.44 -14.43 26.23
CA LYS A 231 0.03 -15.83 26.06
C LYS A 231 -1.24 -15.94 25.20
N LYS A 232 -2.28 -15.14 25.51
CA LYS A 232 -3.52 -15.09 24.72
C LYS A 232 -3.25 -14.70 23.27
N LEU A 233 -2.46 -13.64 23.05
CA LEU A 233 -2.05 -13.21 21.72
C LEU A 233 -1.35 -14.34 20.96
N HIS A 234 -0.37 -15.00 21.57
CA HIS A 234 0.37 -16.10 20.94
C HIS A 234 -0.54 -17.29 20.61
N GLU A 235 -1.42 -17.67 21.53
CA GLU A 235 -2.39 -18.73 21.30
C GLU A 235 -3.31 -18.38 20.12
N ARG A 236 -3.83 -17.15 20.07
CA ARG A 236 -4.67 -16.68 18.98
C ARG A 236 -3.94 -16.66 17.64
N LEU A 237 -2.74 -16.11 17.58
CA LEU A 237 -1.94 -16.09 16.35
C LEU A 237 -1.58 -17.51 15.87
N ARG A 238 -1.31 -18.45 16.79
CA ARG A 238 -1.09 -19.88 16.46
C ARG A 238 -2.36 -20.54 15.91
N GLN A 239 -3.52 -20.26 16.49
CA GLN A 239 -4.80 -20.75 15.98
C GLN A 239 -5.06 -20.26 14.55
N LEU A 240 -4.82 -18.96 14.29
CA LEU A 240 -4.97 -18.37 12.96
C LEU A 240 -3.99 -19.01 11.95
N GLN A 241 -2.73 -19.23 12.32
CA GLN A 241 -1.78 -19.93 11.44
C GLN A 241 -2.25 -21.35 11.11
N TYR A 242 -2.72 -22.07 12.13
CA TYR A 242 -3.24 -23.43 11.96
C TYR A 242 -4.47 -23.46 11.05
N GLN A 243 -5.40 -22.52 11.20
CA GLN A 243 -6.55 -22.37 10.29
C GLN A 243 -6.08 -22.21 8.84
N ARG A 244 -5.01 -21.43 8.61
CA ARG A 244 -4.45 -21.24 7.28
C ARG A 244 -3.86 -22.53 6.70
N PHE A 245 -3.20 -23.36 7.53
CA PHE A 245 -2.73 -24.68 7.10
C PHE A 245 -3.92 -25.57 6.70
N LEU A 246 -4.99 -25.56 7.48
CA LEU A 246 -6.20 -26.32 7.15
C LEU A 246 -6.85 -25.85 5.84
N GLU A 247 -6.88 -24.56 5.56
CA GLU A 247 -7.40 -24.04 4.28
C GLU A 247 -6.61 -24.55 3.07
N ILE A 248 -5.31 -24.78 3.23
CA ILE A 248 -4.45 -25.36 2.19
C ILE A 248 -4.70 -26.88 2.04
N ILE A 249 -4.92 -27.59 3.15
CA ILE A 249 -5.12 -29.05 3.14
C ILE A 249 -6.53 -29.45 2.71
N LYS A 250 -7.58 -28.72 3.12
CA LYS A 250 -8.99 -29.11 2.91
C LYS A 250 -9.31 -29.46 1.44
N PRO A 251 -8.87 -28.70 0.42
CA PRO A 251 -9.11 -29.06 -0.98
C PRO A 251 -8.48 -30.39 -1.41
N LEU A 252 -7.47 -30.88 -0.70
CA LEU A 252 -6.79 -32.14 -0.99
C LEU A 252 -7.50 -33.35 -0.36
N ALA A 253 -8.20 -33.13 0.76
CA ALA A 253 -8.82 -34.19 1.54
C ALA A 253 -10.36 -34.25 1.41
N ILE A 254 -11.01 -33.15 1.01
CA ILE A 254 -12.48 -33.03 1.01
C ILE A 254 -12.97 -32.72 -0.40
N ASN A 255 -13.70 -33.64 -1.02
CA ASN A 255 -14.23 -33.53 -2.40
C ASN A 255 -15.02 -32.24 -2.66
N VAL A 256 -15.88 -31.83 -1.71
CA VAL A 256 -16.66 -30.59 -1.84
C VAL A 256 -15.72 -29.37 -1.89
N GLN A 257 -14.66 -29.37 -1.10
CA GLN A 257 -13.68 -28.29 -1.08
C GLN A 257 -12.74 -28.34 -2.29
N PHE A 258 -12.41 -29.54 -2.79
CA PHE A 258 -11.69 -29.74 -4.04
C PHE A 258 -12.42 -29.05 -5.20
N ILE A 259 -13.70 -29.38 -5.40
CA ILE A 259 -14.53 -28.82 -6.48
C ILE A 259 -14.64 -27.30 -6.33
N LYS A 260 -14.88 -26.81 -5.11
CA LYS A 260 -14.96 -25.38 -4.82
C LYS A 260 -13.66 -24.66 -5.18
N THR A 261 -12.51 -25.20 -4.77
CA THR A 261 -11.21 -24.59 -5.08
C THR A 261 -10.89 -24.68 -6.57
N LEU A 262 -11.23 -25.79 -7.23
CA LEU A 262 -11.04 -25.96 -8.67
C LEU A 262 -11.81 -24.90 -9.46
N LYS A 263 -13.07 -24.62 -9.09
CA LYS A 263 -13.89 -23.58 -9.71
C LYS A 263 -13.34 -22.15 -9.54
N THR A 264 -12.42 -21.92 -8.58
CA THR A 264 -11.75 -20.62 -8.39
C THR A 264 -10.47 -20.44 -9.21
N LEU A 265 -9.99 -21.49 -9.88
CA LEU A 265 -8.85 -21.37 -10.79
C LEU A 265 -9.27 -20.69 -12.11
N PRO A 266 -8.35 -20.01 -12.81
CA PRO A 266 -8.62 -19.51 -14.15
C PRO A 266 -9.18 -20.63 -15.03
N GLN A 267 -10.44 -20.47 -15.46
CA GLN A 267 -11.18 -21.53 -16.14
C GLN A 267 -10.83 -21.49 -17.63
N TYR A 268 -9.79 -22.23 -18.02
CA TYR A 268 -9.48 -22.50 -19.44
C TYR A 268 -10.40 -23.56 -20.04
N PHE A 269 -11.17 -24.27 -19.20
CA PHE A 269 -12.13 -25.31 -19.57
C PHE A 269 -13.42 -25.16 -18.74
N PRO A 270 -14.59 -25.56 -19.25
CA PRO A 270 -15.88 -25.38 -18.58
C PRO A 270 -16.08 -26.39 -17.43
N ILE A 271 -15.34 -26.21 -16.34
CA ILE A 271 -15.39 -27.08 -15.14
C ILE A 271 -16.81 -27.20 -14.59
N SER A 272 -17.63 -26.15 -14.72
CA SER A 272 -19.03 -26.14 -14.27
C SER A 272 -19.97 -27.05 -15.09
N ALA A 273 -19.57 -27.45 -16.29
CA ALA A 273 -20.35 -28.34 -17.17
C ALA A 273 -19.96 -29.82 -17.03
N ILE A 274 -18.97 -30.11 -16.19
CA ILE A 274 -18.42 -31.47 -16.00
C ILE A 274 -18.98 -32.05 -14.70
N ASP A 275 -19.30 -33.33 -14.72
CA ASP A 275 -19.82 -34.06 -13.57
C ASP A 275 -18.83 -34.08 -12.39
N ASP A 276 -19.34 -33.80 -11.18
CA ASP A 276 -18.53 -33.69 -9.97
C ASP A 276 -17.77 -34.99 -9.64
N LYS A 277 -18.31 -36.16 -9.97
CA LYS A 277 -17.63 -37.44 -9.77
C LYS A 277 -16.42 -37.57 -10.67
N PHE A 278 -16.56 -37.19 -11.95
CA PHE A 278 -15.44 -37.16 -12.88
C PHE A 278 -14.35 -36.19 -12.40
N LEU A 279 -14.73 -34.98 -11.95
CA LEU A 279 -13.76 -33.99 -11.46
C LEU A 279 -12.89 -34.53 -10.32
N ILE A 280 -13.47 -35.31 -9.41
CA ILE A 280 -12.77 -35.88 -8.25
C ILE A 280 -11.81 -37.00 -8.65
N GLU A 281 -12.20 -37.82 -9.63
CA GLU A 281 -11.44 -38.99 -10.09
C GLU A 281 -10.34 -38.61 -11.09
N GLU A 282 -10.44 -37.45 -11.73
CA GLU A 282 -9.50 -37.02 -12.77
C GLU A 282 -8.10 -36.65 -12.19
N PRO A 283 -7.03 -37.40 -12.56
CA PRO A 283 -5.71 -37.22 -11.96
C PRO A 283 -5.05 -35.87 -12.24
N PHE A 284 -5.26 -35.30 -13.43
CA PHE A 284 -4.67 -34.01 -13.78
C PHE A 284 -5.25 -32.87 -12.93
N LEU A 285 -6.58 -32.80 -12.75
CA LEU A 285 -7.24 -31.83 -11.89
C LEU A 285 -6.81 -31.98 -10.43
N ARG A 286 -6.59 -33.22 -9.97
CA ARG A 286 -6.02 -33.49 -8.65
C ARG A 286 -4.61 -32.91 -8.50
N SER A 287 -3.73 -33.17 -9.47
CA SER A 287 -2.37 -32.63 -9.49
C SER A 287 -2.33 -31.10 -9.53
N LEU A 288 -3.34 -30.45 -10.15
CA LEU A 288 -3.44 -28.99 -10.21
C LEU A 288 -3.73 -28.40 -8.82
N ILE A 289 -4.61 -29.03 -8.04
CA ILE A 289 -4.90 -28.61 -6.66
C ILE A 289 -3.72 -28.89 -5.74
N GLU A 290 -3.01 -30.01 -5.93
CA GLU A 290 -1.74 -30.30 -5.23
C GLU A 290 -0.68 -29.24 -5.52
N ALA A 291 -0.46 -28.89 -6.79
CA ALA A 291 0.46 -27.82 -7.18
C ALA A 291 0.08 -26.47 -6.57
N LYS A 292 -1.22 -26.13 -6.53
CA LYS A 292 -1.73 -24.93 -5.85
C LYS A 292 -1.42 -24.97 -4.35
N ALA A 293 -1.62 -26.11 -3.69
CA ALA A 293 -1.35 -26.28 -2.27
C ALA A 293 0.15 -26.12 -1.94
N VAL A 294 1.03 -26.77 -2.70
CA VAL A 294 2.50 -26.63 -2.59
C VAL A 294 2.91 -25.18 -2.81
N SER A 295 2.36 -24.52 -3.83
CA SER A 295 2.63 -23.10 -4.12
C SER A 295 2.20 -22.19 -2.96
N ASN A 296 1.02 -22.39 -2.40
CA ASN A 296 0.52 -21.63 -1.25
C ASN A 296 1.36 -21.87 0.02
N ALA A 297 1.76 -23.12 0.28
CA ALA A 297 2.64 -23.45 1.40
C ALA A 297 4.01 -22.77 1.26
N LYS A 298 4.57 -22.76 0.03
CA LYS A 298 5.83 -22.07 -0.30
C LYS A 298 5.72 -20.55 -0.14
N LEU A 299 4.60 -19.95 -0.57
CA LEU A 299 4.32 -18.52 -0.38
C LEU A 299 4.26 -18.16 1.10
N MET A 300 3.56 -18.96 1.90
CA MET A 300 3.44 -18.74 3.35
C MET A 300 4.78 -18.88 4.08
N MET A 301 5.64 -19.81 3.64
CA MET A 301 7.01 -19.92 4.15
C MET A 301 7.86 -18.68 3.80
N ARG A 302 7.72 -18.13 2.59
CA ARG A 302 8.56 -17.02 2.08
C ARG A 302 8.11 -15.63 2.51
N LYS A 303 6.80 -15.37 2.51
CA LYS A 303 6.21 -14.04 2.68
C LYS A 303 5.26 -14.02 3.86
N TRP A 304 5.71 -14.54 5.01
CA TRP A 304 4.88 -14.72 6.21
C TRP A 304 3.81 -13.62 6.33
N GLN A 305 2.56 -14.03 6.16
CA GLN A 305 1.38 -13.16 6.17
C GLN A 305 0.23 -13.96 6.77
N LEU A 306 -0.51 -13.32 7.68
CA LEU A 306 -1.58 -13.97 8.39
C LEU A 306 -2.89 -13.23 8.16
N GLN A 307 -3.76 -13.82 7.35
CA GLN A 307 -5.07 -13.25 7.09
C GLN A 307 -5.93 -13.33 8.37
N LEU A 308 -6.49 -12.20 8.78
CA LEU A 308 -7.40 -12.13 9.91
C LEU A 308 -8.83 -12.52 9.49
N PRO A 309 -9.63 -13.09 10.40
CA PRO A 309 -11.01 -13.46 10.09
C PRO A 309 -11.82 -12.24 9.67
N MET A 310 -12.57 -12.38 8.58
CA MET A 310 -13.37 -11.28 8.07
C MET A 310 -14.48 -10.82 9.04
N SER A 311 -14.87 -11.61 10.03
CA SER A 311 -15.80 -11.17 11.06
C SER A 311 -15.16 -10.23 12.11
N LEU A 312 -13.82 -10.17 12.15
CA LEU A 312 -13.05 -9.51 13.22
C LEU A 312 -12.01 -8.50 12.71
N ALA A 313 -11.84 -8.37 11.39
CA ALA A 313 -10.88 -7.44 10.80
C ALA A 313 -11.18 -7.08 9.34
N ARG A 314 -10.80 -5.88 8.91
CA ARG A 314 -10.91 -5.35 7.55
C ARG A 314 -9.70 -4.48 7.20
N ALA A 315 -9.28 -4.53 5.94
CA ALA A 315 -8.49 -3.44 5.36
C ALA A 315 -9.47 -2.42 4.76
N VAL A 316 -9.31 -1.15 5.12
CA VAL A 316 -10.20 -0.05 4.71
C VAL A 316 -9.39 1.10 4.13
N PHE A 317 -10.03 1.95 3.32
CA PHE A 317 -9.45 3.23 2.95
C PHE A 317 -9.53 4.22 4.10
N GLY A 318 -8.53 5.10 4.21
CA GLY A 318 -8.63 6.31 4.99
C GLY A 318 -9.72 7.22 4.43
N ILE A 319 -10.76 7.48 5.22
CA ILE A 319 -11.78 8.51 4.96
C ILE A 319 -12.11 9.22 6.27
N MET A 320 -12.77 10.38 6.23
CA MET A 320 -13.28 10.98 7.46
C MET A 320 -14.52 10.22 7.94
N ASP A 321 -14.43 9.59 9.11
CA ASP A 321 -15.49 8.79 9.73
C ASP A 321 -15.34 8.90 11.26
N PRO A 322 -16.35 9.35 12.02
CA PRO A 322 -16.23 9.52 13.47
C PRO A 322 -15.92 8.22 14.22
N THR A 323 -16.18 7.05 13.63
CA THR A 323 -15.91 5.76 14.27
C THR A 323 -14.46 5.31 14.13
N VAL A 324 -13.73 5.81 13.13
CA VAL A 324 -12.37 5.34 12.81
C VAL A 324 -11.39 6.50 12.69
N PHE A 325 -11.73 7.53 11.93
CA PHE A 325 -10.90 8.69 11.62
C PHE A 325 -11.73 9.97 11.81
N PRO A 326 -11.88 10.43 13.06
CA PRO A 326 -12.73 11.58 13.36
C PRO A 326 -12.20 12.83 12.66
N SER A 327 -13.10 13.72 12.23
CA SER A 327 -12.75 14.98 11.56
C SER A 327 -12.31 16.10 12.51
N ARG A 328 -12.23 15.82 13.82
CA ARG A 328 -11.89 16.76 14.89
C ARG A 328 -11.13 16.05 16.00
N GLY A 329 -10.25 16.79 16.66
CA GLY A 329 -9.43 16.28 17.77
C GLY A 329 -8.11 17.03 17.84
N PHE A 330 -7.21 16.54 18.70
CA PHE A 330 -5.88 17.13 18.83
C PHE A 330 -5.01 16.81 17.61
N ARG A 331 -4.98 15.55 17.18
CA ARG A 331 -4.14 15.08 16.07
C ARG A 331 -4.94 14.05 15.25
N PRO A 332 -4.88 14.08 13.90
CA PRO A 332 -5.56 13.09 13.07
C PRO A 332 -4.96 11.69 13.28
N HIS A 333 -5.79 10.68 13.49
CA HIS A 333 -5.32 9.28 13.57
C HIS A 333 -4.53 8.81 12.34
N PRO A 334 -4.84 9.22 11.08
CA PRO A 334 -3.97 8.92 9.93
C PRO A 334 -2.51 9.34 10.15
N ASP A 335 -2.30 10.54 10.69
CA ASP A 335 -0.97 11.09 10.97
C ASP A 335 -0.31 10.36 12.16
N GLU A 336 -1.08 10.00 13.19
CA GLU A 336 -0.58 9.19 14.32
C GLU A 336 -0.08 7.80 13.89
N ILE A 337 -0.63 7.26 12.80
CA ILE A 337 -0.35 5.91 12.32
C ILE A 337 0.57 6.00 11.10
N GLY A 338 1.87 6.15 11.34
CA GLY A 338 2.88 6.12 10.28
C GLY A 338 3.02 7.41 9.46
N GLY A 339 2.41 8.52 9.91
CA GLY A 339 2.42 9.78 9.16
C GLY A 339 1.57 9.72 7.88
N GLY A 340 0.51 8.91 7.88
CA GLY A 340 -0.37 8.70 6.73
C GLY A 340 -1.35 9.86 6.49
N ASP A 341 -2.00 9.83 5.33
CA ASP A 341 -3.00 10.80 4.91
C ASP A 341 -4.31 10.11 4.47
N LEU A 342 -5.25 10.86 3.88
CA LEU A 342 -6.52 10.33 3.37
C LEU A 342 -6.58 10.38 1.83
N ASP A 343 -5.43 10.35 1.15
CA ASP A 343 -5.31 10.49 -0.32
C ASP A 343 -5.37 9.16 -1.10
N GLY A 344 -5.50 8.05 -0.36
CA GLY A 344 -5.54 6.69 -0.88
C GLY A 344 -4.95 5.63 0.04
N ASP A 345 -4.44 6.05 1.20
CA ASP A 345 -3.88 5.18 2.23
C ASP A 345 -4.87 4.12 2.73
N THR A 346 -4.33 2.95 3.04
CA THR A 346 -5.10 1.81 3.54
C THR A 346 -4.72 1.45 4.97
N TYR A 347 -5.74 1.13 5.76
CA TYR A 347 -5.60 0.83 7.18
C TYR A 347 -6.20 -0.53 7.49
N ILE A 348 -5.48 -1.33 8.26
CA ILE A 348 -5.97 -2.57 8.83
C ILE A 348 -6.66 -2.24 10.15
N ILE A 349 -7.95 -2.48 10.23
CA ILE A 349 -8.74 -2.37 11.45
C ILE A 349 -9.09 -3.76 11.92
N PHE A 350 -8.86 -4.05 13.20
CA PHE A 350 -9.32 -5.28 13.82
C PHE A 350 -9.87 -5.04 15.23
N TRP A 351 -10.83 -5.89 15.61
CA TRP A 351 -11.52 -5.89 16.90
C TRP A 351 -11.58 -7.32 17.47
N ASP A 352 -10.57 -8.13 17.13
CA ASP A 352 -10.39 -9.47 17.73
C ASP A 352 -9.87 -9.31 19.16
N PRO A 353 -10.67 -9.62 20.20
CA PRO A 353 -10.32 -9.32 21.59
C PRO A 353 -9.06 -10.02 22.07
N ASP A 354 -8.67 -11.13 21.43
CA ASP A 354 -7.44 -11.86 21.78
C ASP A 354 -6.19 -11.28 21.08
N LEU A 355 -6.35 -10.32 20.16
CA LEU A 355 -5.26 -9.62 19.48
C LEU A 355 -5.04 -8.19 20.00
N ILE A 356 -5.96 -7.66 20.81
CA ILE A 356 -5.89 -6.29 21.33
C ILE A 356 -4.87 -6.24 22.48
N PRO A 357 -3.80 -5.45 22.36
CA PRO A 357 -2.83 -5.29 23.43
C PRO A 357 -3.42 -4.49 24.59
N ASN A 358 -2.80 -4.61 25.77
CA ASN A 358 -3.23 -3.90 26.99
C ASN A 358 -2.33 -2.70 27.33
N TRP A 359 -1.52 -2.24 26.38
CA TRP A 359 -0.58 -1.15 26.55
C TRP A 359 -0.58 -0.26 25.30
N GLU A 360 -0.53 1.06 25.53
CA GLU A 360 -0.56 2.10 24.51
C GLU A 360 0.74 2.90 24.54
N ALA A 361 1.17 3.36 23.36
CA ALA A 361 2.34 4.23 23.19
C ALA A 361 1.91 5.56 22.59
N LEU A 362 2.68 6.63 22.89
CA LEU A 362 2.49 7.89 22.20
C LEU A 362 2.91 7.77 20.72
N PRO A 363 2.14 8.38 19.79
CA PRO A 363 2.51 8.43 18.38
C PRO A 363 3.87 9.11 18.17
N ALA A 364 4.61 8.65 17.16
CA ALA A 364 5.86 9.30 16.76
C ALA A 364 5.62 10.69 16.16
N ASP A 365 6.65 11.52 16.13
CA ASP A 365 6.64 12.78 15.38
C ASP A 365 7.02 12.49 13.92
N TYR A 366 6.06 12.71 13.01
CA TYR A 366 6.20 12.52 11.57
C TYR A 366 6.35 13.86 10.82
N THR A 367 6.77 14.90 11.55
CA THR A 367 6.98 16.22 10.95
C THR A 367 8.07 16.14 9.90
N ALA A 368 7.72 16.50 8.66
CA ALA A 368 8.62 16.40 7.52
C ALA A 368 9.90 17.24 7.75
N PRO A 369 11.08 16.71 7.38
CA PRO A 369 12.33 17.45 7.52
C PRO A 369 12.36 18.66 6.58
N SER A 370 13.13 19.69 6.97
CA SER A 370 13.30 20.88 6.13
C SER A 370 13.99 20.53 4.81
N VAL A 371 13.37 20.99 3.71
CA VAL A 371 13.84 20.80 2.33
C VAL A 371 14.30 22.12 1.69
N GLU A 372 14.68 23.13 2.50
CA GLU A 372 15.10 24.44 2.00
C GLU A 372 16.33 24.40 1.09
N HIS A 373 17.23 23.44 1.33
CA HIS A 373 18.44 23.22 0.55
C HIS A 373 18.17 22.52 -0.80
N ILE A 374 16.97 21.97 -0.99
CA ILE A 374 16.61 21.30 -2.25
C ILE A 374 16.31 22.36 -3.30
N GLU A 375 17.03 22.29 -4.42
CA GLU A 375 16.83 23.18 -5.56
C GLU A 375 15.36 23.14 -6.01
N LYS A 376 14.78 24.32 -6.23
CA LYS A 376 13.41 24.45 -6.74
C LYS A 376 13.44 24.69 -8.25
N VAL A 377 12.48 24.09 -8.94
CA VAL A 377 12.38 24.09 -10.40
C VAL A 377 10.98 24.48 -10.85
N ASP A 378 10.92 25.04 -12.06
CA ASP A 378 9.69 25.26 -12.81
C ASP A 378 9.66 24.29 -14.01
N LEU A 379 8.66 24.42 -14.89
CA LEU A 379 8.57 23.56 -16.07
C LEU A 379 9.74 23.73 -17.07
N HIS A 380 10.38 24.90 -17.13
CA HIS A 380 11.39 25.21 -18.13
C HIS A 380 12.72 24.52 -17.84
N ASN A 381 13.11 24.46 -16.56
CA ASN A 381 14.35 23.81 -16.14
C ASN A 381 14.14 22.36 -15.64
N LEU A 382 12.90 21.87 -15.53
CA LEU A 382 12.60 20.51 -15.10
C LEU A 382 13.25 19.44 -15.98
N GLN A 383 13.28 19.63 -17.30
CA GLN A 383 13.88 18.66 -18.23
C GLN A 383 15.37 18.43 -18.03
N ASP A 384 16.06 19.38 -17.41
CA ASP A 384 17.48 19.25 -17.14
C ASP A 384 17.71 18.75 -15.72
N LYS A 385 16.87 19.16 -14.76
CA LYS A 385 17.03 18.85 -13.33
C LYS A 385 16.40 17.53 -12.90
N HIS A 386 15.23 17.18 -13.43
CA HIS A 386 14.55 15.93 -13.10
C HIS A 386 15.40 14.69 -13.41
N PRO A 387 16.08 14.58 -14.58
CA PRO A 387 17.01 13.48 -14.85
C PRO A 387 18.09 13.25 -13.78
N HIS A 388 18.65 14.32 -13.21
CA HIS A 388 19.62 14.21 -12.13
C HIS A 388 19.01 13.62 -10.87
N PHE A 389 17.83 14.10 -10.48
CA PHE A 389 17.08 13.52 -9.36
C PHE A 389 16.76 12.04 -9.59
N ARG A 390 16.36 11.64 -10.80
CA ARG A 390 16.07 10.23 -11.10
C ARG A 390 17.29 9.33 -10.90
N VAL A 391 18.45 9.80 -11.36
CA VAL A 391 19.72 9.06 -11.21
C VAL A 391 20.15 9.03 -9.75
N GLN A 392 19.94 10.11 -9.00
CA GLN A 392 20.15 10.15 -7.55
C GLN A 392 19.25 9.14 -6.84
N TYR A 393 17.95 9.16 -7.11
CA TYR A 393 16.98 8.22 -6.53
C TYR A 393 17.35 6.76 -6.82
N ALA A 394 17.77 6.44 -8.05
CA ALA A 394 18.20 5.09 -8.41
C ALA A 394 19.45 4.62 -7.66
N LYS A 395 20.31 5.53 -7.18
CA LYS A 395 21.52 5.24 -6.42
C LYS A 395 21.29 5.15 -4.93
N GLU A 396 20.49 6.09 -4.41
CA GLU A 396 20.40 6.36 -2.98
C GLU A 396 19.14 5.76 -2.34
N ASN A 397 18.16 5.31 -3.12
CA ASN A 397 16.99 4.62 -2.58
C ASN A 397 17.38 3.30 -1.90
N ASN A 398 17.29 3.31 -0.57
CA ASN A 398 17.68 2.22 0.33
C ASN A 398 16.51 1.73 1.21
N LEU A 399 15.26 2.08 0.88
CA LEU A 399 14.07 1.77 1.68
C LEU A 399 13.93 0.27 2.02
N GLU A 400 14.18 -0.62 1.05
CA GLU A 400 14.11 -2.08 1.28
C GLU A 400 15.13 -2.54 2.32
N GLN A 401 16.36 -2.01 2.24
CA GLN A 401 17.43 -2.35 3.17
C GLN A 401 17.11 -1.84 4.58
N ILE A 402 16.68 -0.57 4.70
CA ILE A 402 16.26 0.04 5.96
C ILE A 402 15.11 -0.77 6.59
N SER A 403 14.08 -1.10 5.82
CA SER A 403 12.91 -1.86 6.30
C SER A 403 13.31 -3.26 6.79
N THR A 404 14.24 -3.90 6.08
CA THR A 404 14.77 -5.23 6.44
C THR A 404 15.57 -5.16 7.75
N CYS A 405 16.46 -4.18 7.90
CA CYS A 405 17.20 -3.98 9.15
C CYS A 405 16.27 -3.59 10.31
N HIS A 406 15.27 -2.75 10.07
CA HIS A 406 14.29 -2.36 11.09
C HIS A 406 13.56 -3.57 11.67
N LEU A 407 13.06 -4.48 10.84
CA LEU A 407 12.40 -5.70 11.32
C LEU A 407 13.35 -6.58 12.15
N ALA A 408 14.62 -6.71 11.75
CA ALA A 408 15.61 -7.46 12.51
C ALA A 408 15.88 -6.83 13.88
N HIS A 409 16.02 -5.50 13.95
CA HIS A 409 16.20 -4.78 15.21
C HIS A 409 14.94 -4.83 16.09
N LEU A 410 13.75 -4.71 15.51
CA LEU A 410 12.47 -4.80 16.22
C LEU A 410 12.34 -6.12 16.99
N VAL A 411 12.72 -7.22 16.34
CA VAL A 411 12.63 -8.56 16.92
C VAL A 411 13.77 -8.86 17.92
N THR A 412 14.92 -8.20 17.77
CA THR A 412 16.12 -8.45 18.59
C THR A 412 16.21 -7.54 19.81
N HIS A 413 15.90 -6.25 19.65
CA HIS A 413 16.13 -5.19 20.62
C HIS A 413 14.86 -4.47 21.08
N GLN A 414 13.68 -4.77 20.49
CA GLN A 414 12.38 -4.11 20.74
C GLN A 414 12.25 -2.69 20.12
N PRO A 415 11.01 -2.16 19.97
CA PRO A 415 10.75 -0.94 19.18
C PRO A 415 11.43 0.34 19.70
N PHE A 416 11.59 0.51 21.02
CA PHE A 416 12.15 1.73 21.61
C PHE A 416 13.67 1.72 21.77
N HIS A 417 14.36 0.68 21.29
CA HIS A 417 15.81 0.67 21.27
C HIS A 417 16.32 1.81 20.38
N LYS A 418 17.40 2.49 20.81
CA LYS A 418 17.98 3.65 20.10
C LYS A 418 18.19 3.39 18.61
N ASP A 419 18.69 2.21 18.25
CA ASP A 419 18.98 1.85 16.86
C ASP A 419 17.69 1.56 16.08
N CYS A 420 16.69 0.95 16.72
CA CYS A 420 15.37 0.74 16.10
C CYS A 420 14.71 2.08 15.76
N THR A 421 14.72 3.03 16.70
CA THR A 421 14.17 4.39 16.51
C THR A 421 14.92 5.17 15.44
N LYS A 422 16.27 5.07 15.39
CA LYS A 422 17.07 5.70 14.32
C LYS A 422 16.73 5.14 12.94
N ILE A 423 16.67 3.81 12.82
CA ILE A 423 16.33 3.15 11.56
C ILE A 423 14.89 3.50 11.14
N ALA A 424 13.95 3.58 12.07
CA ALA A 424 12.58 3.99 11.80
C ALA A 424 12.51 5.41 11.19
N LYS A 425 13.23 6.38 11.77
CA LYS A 425 13.34 7.74 11.22
C LYS A 425 13.96 7.78 9.83
N LYS A 426 15.01 6.97 9.59
CA LYS A 426 15.58 6.83 8.23
C LYS A 426 14.56 6.22 7.26
N GLY A 427 13.74 5.29 7.72
CA GLY A 427 12.67 4.66 6.94
C GLY A 427 11.61 5.64 6.48
N GLU A 428 11.20 6.56 7.34
CA GLU A 428 10.27 7.64 7.02
C GLU A 428 10.81 8.56 5.90
N ILE A 429 12.07 8.99 6.01
CA ILE A 429 12.73 9.80 4.98
C ILE A 429 12.80 9.02 3.66
N ALA A 430 13.20 7.74 3.71
CA ALA A 430 13.33 6.90 2.53
C ALA A 430 11.99 6.66 1.82
N LEU A 431 10.90 6.49 2.58
CA LEU A 431 9.54 6.34 2.03
C LEU A 431 9.11 7.60 1.26
N ASN A 432 9.43 8.76 1.81
CA ASN A 432 9.07 10.05 1.24
C ASN A 432 10.05 10.58 0.18
N PHE A 433 11.20 9.92 -0.04
CA PHE A 433 12.25 10.37 -0.97
C PHE A 433 11.73 10.68 -2.38
N SER A 434 10.81 9.85 -2.90
CA SER A 434 10.22 10.05 -4.23
C SER A 434 9.42 11.36 -4.38
N LYS A 435 8.91 11.90 -3.27
CA LYS A 435 8.11 13.14 -3.22
C LYS A 435 8.95 14.32 -2.71
N SER A 436 9.77 14.12 -1.68
CA SER A 436 10.57 15.16 -1.02
C SER A 436 11.83 15.51 -1.79
N GLY A 437 12.42 14.54 -2.51
CA GLY A 437 13.75 14.68 -3.09
C GLY A 437 14.90 14.49 -2.09
N LEU A 438 14.60 14.25 -0.81
CA LEU A 438 15.58 14.04 0.26
C LEU A 438 15.88 12.54 0.41
N ALA A 439 17.13 12.15 0.17
CA ALA A 439 17.58 10.79 0.41
C ALA A 439 17.78 10.54 1.91
N ALA A 440 17.40 9.35 2.37
CA ALA A 440 17.74 8.91 3.72
C ALA A 440 19.25 8.63 3.82
N GLU A 441 19.84 8.97 4.96
CA GLU A 441 21.22 8.61 5.23
C GLU A 441 21.42 7.08 5.14
N PRO A 442 22.57 6.60 4.66
CA PRO A 442 22.90 5.18 4.69
C PRO A 442 22.83 4.59 6.10
N LEU A 443 22.59 3.29 6.18
CA LEU A 443 22.70 2.56 7.44
C LEU A 443 24.14 2.56 7.93
N GLU A 444 24.33 2.98 9.18
CA GLU A 444 25.61 2.91 9.88
C GLU A 444 25.92 1.44 10.25
N GLU A 445 27.19 1.13 10.55
CA GLU A 445 27.61 -0.25 10.78
C GLU A 445 26.89 -0.89 11.97
N GLN A 446 26.61 -0.12 13.03
CA GLN A 446 25.84 -0.58 14.19
C GLN A 446 24.34 -0.72 13.94
N GLU A 447 23.81 -0.11 12.88
CA GLU A 447 22.40 -0.23 12.47
C GLU A 447 22.18 -1.45 11.55
N LYS A 448 23.28 -2.09 11.12
CA LYS A 448 23.23 -3.37 10.42
C LYS A 448 23.23 -4.48 11.47
N PRO A 449 22.28 -5.42 11.42
CA PRO A 449 22.27 -6.54 12.35
C PRO A 449 23.56 -7.36 12.23
N GLY A 450 24.29 -7.52 13.34
CA GLY A 450 25.44 -8.43 13.39
C GLY A 450 25.05 -9.91 13.31
N TYR A 451 23.81 -10.22 13.71
CA TYR A 451 23.18 -11.53 13.56
C TYR A 451 21.75 -11.36 13.08
N TRP A 452 21.35 -12.18 12.11
CA TRP A 452 20.01 -12.12 11.53
C TRP A 452 19.06 -13.11 12.20
N PRO A 453 17.78 -12.73 12.46
CA PRO A 453 16.78 -13.70 12.86
C PRO A 453 16.66 -14.80 11.81
N LYS A 454 16.63 -16.07 12.24
CA LYS A 454 16.68 -17.21 11.31
C LYS A 454 15.61 -17.19 10.22
N PHE A 455 14.43 -16.66 10.52
CA PHE A 455 13.33 -16.53 9.54
C PHE A 455 13.55 -15.46 8.46
N MET A 456 14.61 -14.66 8.56
CA MET A 456 14.95 -13.58 7.62
C MET A 456 16.14 -13.90 6.70
N ILE A 457 16.83 -15.04 6.91
CA ILE A 457 18.11 -15.34 6.25
C ILE A 457 17.95 -15.42 4.72
N LYS A 458 18.77 -14.66 3.99
CA LYS A 458 18.90 -14.69 2.52
C LYS A 458 20.07 -15.58 2.01
N SER A 459 20.64 -16.42 2.89
CA SER A 459 21.82 -17.30 2.75
C SER A 459 23.17 -16.62 3.00
N HIS A 460 24.11 -17.36 3.62
CA HIS A 460 25.49 -16.98 4.00
C HIS A 460 25.71 -16.00 5.18
N GLU A 461 24.66 -15.48 5.82
CA GLU A 461 24.81 -14.58 6.99
C GLU A 461 24.75 -15.34 8.34
N PRO A 462 25.47 -14.87 9.38
CA PRO A 462 25.35 -15.41 10.73
C PRO A 462 23.93 -15.22 11.25
N ALA A 463 23.34 -16.28 11.80
CA ALA A 463 21.96 -16.28 12.23
C ALA A 463 21.75 -16.88 13.61
N PHE A 464 20.68 -16.46 14.25
CA PHE A 464 20.27 -16.98 15.55
C PHE A 464 18.81 -17.44 15.55
N THR A 465 18.56 -18.52 16.27
CA THR A 465 17.21 -18.91 16.68
C THR A 465 16.83 -18.08 17.89
N ASN A 466 15.69 -17.38 17.81
CA ASN A 466 15.12 -16.70 18.95
C ASN A 466 13.76 -17.28 19.32
N SER A 467 13.30 -17.00 20.54
CA SER A 467 12.00 -17.41 21.05
C SER A 467 10.85 -16.53 20.54
N HIS A 468 11.09 -15.66 19.57
CA HIS A 468 10.07 -14.78 19.03
C HIS A 468 9.02 -15.56 18.24
N ILE A 469 7.76 -15.14 18.30
CA ILE A 469 6.63 -15.84 17.69
C ILE A 469 6.78 -16.00 16.16
N LEU A 470 7.45 -15.05 15.49
CA LEU A 470 7.77 -15.14 14.07
C LEU A 470 8.72 -16.30 13.72
N SER A 471 9.68 -16.61 14.59
CA SER A 471 10.57 -17.77 14.40
C SER A 471 9.79 -19.07 14.48
N TYR A 472 8.91 -19.20 15.48
CA TYR A 472 7.98 -20.33 15.58
C TYR A 472 7.14 -20.47 14.30
N PHE A 473 6.58 -19.38 13.79
CA PHE A 473 5.74 -19.43 12.59
C PHE A 473 6.51 -19.83 11.34
N HIS A 474 7.71 -19.31 11.15
CA HIS A 474 8.56 -19.69 10.03
C HIS A 474 8.94 -21.17 10.08
N GLU A 475 9.34 -21.70 11.24
CA GLU A 475 9.67 -23.12 11.42
C GLU A 475 8.47 -24.02 11.13
N ARG A 476 7.29 -23.64 11.61
CA ARG A 476 6.03 -24.35 11.33
C ARG A 476 5.66 -24.31 9.85
N ALA A 477 5.75 -23.15 9.21
CA ALA A 477 5.46 -23.00 7.78
C ALA A 477 6.46 -23.80 6.91
N THR A 478 7.74 -23.82 7.31
CA THR A 478 8.79 -24.62 6.67
C THR A 478 8.48 -26.11 6.77
N SER A 479 8.16 -26.59 7.98
CA SER A 479 7.79 -27.99 8.22
C SER A 479 6.53 -28.37 7.43
N PHE A 480 5.53 -27.49 7.41
CA PHE A 480 4.30 -27.69 6.65
C PHE A 480 4.56 -27.76 5.14
N TYR A 481 5.42 -26.89 4.60
CA TYR A 481 5.81 -26.93 3.19
C TYR A 481 6.47 -28.26 2.81
N TYR A 482 7.46 -28.72 3.60
CA TYR A 482 8.10 -30.01 3.33
C TYR A 482 7.15 -31.20 3.52
N LEU A 483 6.20 -31.12 4.45
CA LEU A 483 5.16 -32.13 4.59
C LEU A 483 4.31 -32.22 3.33
N ILE A 484 3.76 -31.09 2.85
CA ILE A 484 2.90 -31.06 1.65
C ILE A 484 3.68 -31.45 0.39
N GLN A 485 4.97 -31.08 0.29
CA GLN A 485 5.80 -31.41 -0.86
C GLN A 485 6.13 -32.91 -0.95
N ASN A 486 6.32 -33.58 0.19
CA ASN A 486 6.76 -34.98 0.25
C ASN A 486 5.66 -35.96 0.66
N ALA A 487 4.45 -35.48 0.96
CA ALA A 487 3.34 -36.34 1.34
C ALA A 487 2.92 -37.21 0.14
N ASP A 488 2.89 -38.52 0.34
CA ASP A 488 2.09 -39.41 -0.50
C ASP A 488 0.62 -39.16 -0.16
N MET A 489 -0.04 -38.33 -0.97
CA MET A 489 -1.38 -37.81 -0.71
C MET A 489 -2.46 -38.89 -0.69
N ALA A 490 -2.18 -40.11 -1.18
CA ALA A 490 -3.06 -41.27 -1.04
C ALA A 490 -3.23 -41.72 0.42
N ALA A 491 -2.23 -41.47 1.28
CA ALA A 491 -2.24 -41.85 2.70
C ALA A 491 -2.92 -40.82 3.63
N MET A 492 -3.13 -39.57 3.18
CA MET A 492 -3.72 -38.49 4.01
C MET A 492 -5.24 -38.55 4.20
N ASN A 493 -5.94 -39.44 3.49
CA ASN A 493 -7.41 -39.61 3.57
C ASN A 493 -7.92 -40.10 4.94
N GLN A 494 -7.06 -40.45 5.90
CA GLN A 494 -7.47 -41.10 7.15
C GLN A 494 -7.40 -40.22 8.41
N THR A 495 -6.99 -38.95 8.34
CA THR A 495 -6.80 -38.15 9.57
C THR A 495 -7.31 -36.70 9.41
N VAL A 496 -8.63 -36.52 9.54
CA VAL A 496 -9.24 -35.18 9.63
C VAL A 496 -9.39 -34.78 11.10
N PHE A 497 -8.60 -33.79 11.54
CA PHE A 497 -8.77 -33.14 12.84
C PHE A 497 -9.92 -32.13 12.79
N THR A 498 -11.03 -32.42 13.45
CA THR A 498 -12.12 -31.45 13.69
C THR A 498 -11.81 -30.59 14.91
N TYR A 499 -11.62 -29.28 14.72
CA TYR A 499 -11.65 -28.27 15.78
C TYR A 499 -12.81 -27.30 15.51
N LYS A 500 -13.77 -27.21 16.45
CA LYS A 500 -14.87 -26.24 16.41
C LYS A 500 -14.37 -24.89 16.97
N MET A 501 -14.54 -23.82 16.20
CA MET A 501 -14.33 -22.44 16.68
C MET A 501 -15.41 -22.08 17.71
N PRO A 502 -15.06 -21.46 18.85
CA PRO A 502 -16.06 -20.83 19.70
C PRO A 502 -16.61 -19.57 19.03
N TYR A 503 -17.93 -19.44 19.03
CA TYR A 503 -18.66 -18.24 18.61
C TYR A 503 -18.43 -17.14 19.65
N ILE A 504 -17.84 -16.02 19.25
CA ILE A 504 -17.64 -14.84 20.11
C ILE A 504 -18.81 -13.88 19.88
N LYS A 505 -19.56 -13.55 20.94
CA LYS A 505 -20.63 -12.54 20.91
C LYS A 505 -20.02 -11.13 20.85
N PRO A 506 -20.59 -10.20 20.09
CA PRO A 506 -20.14 -8.81 20.06
C PRO A 506 -20.75 -8.04 21.25
N GLU A 507 -19.94 -7.71 22.25
CA GLU A 507 -20.22 -6.63 23.22
C GLU A 507 -18.99 -5.70 23.26
N LYS A 508 -19.24 -4.40 23.47
CA LYS A 508 -18.31 -3.24 23.40
C LYS A 508 -16.90 -3.56 22.89
N MET A 509 -16.67 -3.23 21.63
CA MET A 509 -15.43 -3.51 20.90
C MET A 509 -14.40 -2.40 21.13
N ASP A 510 -13.22 -2.79 21.60
CA ASP A 510 -12.01 -1.99 21.44
C ASP A 510 -11.48 -2.22 20.01
N LEU A 511 -11.03 -1.16 19.32
CA LEU A 511 -10.58 -1.18 17.93
C LEU A 511 -9.08 -0.89 17.87
N VAL A 512 -8.33 -1.66 17.08
CA VAL A 512 -6.91 -1.38 16.77
C VAL A 512 -6.76 -1.13 15.28
N ILE A 513 -6.08 -0.03 14.93
CA ILE A 513 -5.84 0.43 13.56
C ILE A 513 -4.34 0.39 13.26
N LEU A 514 -3.94 -0.24 12.14
CA LEU A 514 -2.56 -0.32 11.66
C LEU A 514 -2.47 0.21 10.23
N PHE A 515 -1.42 0.98 9.90
CA PHE A 515 -1.23 1.54 8.56
C PHE A 515 -0.56 0.54 7.63
N GLN A 516 -1.14 0.28 6.47
CA GLN A 516 -0.57 -0.57 5.42
C GLN A 516 0.00 0.33 4.30
N GLY A 517 1.27 0.71 4.46
CA GLY A 517 2.04 1.53 3.50
C GLY A 517 2.75 0.75 2.39
#